data_AF-A0A813XJM3-F1
#
_entry.id   AF-A0A813XJM3-F1
#
_cell.length_a   1.000
_cell.length_b   1.000
_cell.length_c   1.000
_cell.angle_alpha   90.00
_cell.angle_beta   90.00
_cell.angle_gamma   90.00
#
_symmetry.space_group_name_H-M   'P 1'
#
loop_
_entity.id
_entity.type
_entity.pdbx_description
1 polymer ?
#
loop_
_entity_poly.entity_id
_entity_poly.type
_entity_poly.pdbx_seq_one_letter_code
_entity_poly.pdbx_strand_id
1 'polypeptide(L)'
;MQFTQVVYRLSNHIRYQHIPGNILNGKHRIWPKLTPKHKRVLLRDIDREINNMKLISRPFITEEQSKVVFDQLNKEKSEKEFLAKLEKVRSNKNKLEDKRMSDHLDPLRYHRVWE
;
A
#
# COMPACT_ATOMS: atom_id res chain seq x y z
N MET A 1 17.09 0.37 -7.86
CA MET A 1 18.21 -0.33 -8.52
C MET A 1 18.85 0.42 -9.69
N GLN A 2 18.14 1.26 -10.45
CA GLN A 2 18.74 1.96 -11.59
C GLN A 2 19.81 2.99 -11.16
N PHE A 3 19.57 3.72 -10.07
CA PHE A 3 20.52 4.73 -9.56
C PHE A 3 21.90 4.15 -9.19
N THR A 4 21.93 3.01 -8.51
CA THR A 4 23.19 2.32 -8.15
C THR A 4 23.95 1.83 -9.38
N GLN A 5 23.26 1.41 -10.44
CA GLN A 5 23.89 1.00 -11.70
C GLN A 5 24.49 2.20 -12.44
N VAL A 6 23.80 3.35 -12.45
CA VAL A 6 24.29 4.58 -13.08
C VAL A 6 25.53 5.10 -12.35
N VAL A 7 25.49 5.17 -11.02
CA VAL A 7 26.64 5.59 -10.20
C VAL A 7 27.83 4.65 -10.39
N TYR A 8 27.59 3.33 -10.42
CA TYR A 8 28.65 2.34 -10.65
C TYR A 8 29.24 2.40 -12.06
N ARG A 9 28.44 2.76 -13.07
CA ARG A 9 28.93 3.01 -14.43
C ARG A 9 29.80 4.27 -14.48
N LEU A 10 29.33 5.37 -13.88
CA LEU A 10 30.07 6.64 -13.86
C LEU A 10 31.38 6.52 -13.09
N SER A 11 31.38 5.89 -11.91
CA SER A 11 32.58 5.75 -11.08
C SER A 11 33.67 4.88 -11.73
N ASN A 12 33.27 3.96 -12.61
CA ASN A 12 34.18 2.97 -13.20
C ASN A 12 34.42 3.18 -14.70
N HIS A 13 33.81 4.21 -15.31
CA HIS A 13 33.89 4.48 -16.75
C HIS A 13 35.34 4.67 -17.21
N ILE A 14 36.16 5.38 -16.43
CA ILE A 14 37.57 5.65 -16.75
C ILE A 14 38.42 4.37 -16.69
N ARG A 15 38.12 3.45 -15.76
CA ARG A 15 38.94 2.23 -15.55
C ARG A 15 38.65 1.12 -16.55
N TYR A 16 37.45 1.11 -17.14
CA TYR A 16 36.99 0.01 -18.00
C TYR A 16 36.60 0.45 -19.42
N GLN A 17 37.25 1.51 -19.93
CA GLN A 17 37.04 2.02 -21.29
C GLN A 17 37.34 0.99 -22.39
N HIS A 18 38.19 -0.01 -22.11
CA HIS A 18 38.57 -1.06 -23.06
C HIS A 18 37.53 -2.19 -23.20
N ILE A 19 36.50 -2.22 -22.34
CA ILE A 19 35.46 -3.26 -22.40
C ILE A 19 34.36 -2.78 -23.35
N PRO A 20 34.10 -3.49 -24.45
CA PRO A 20 33.10 -3.05 -25.42
C PRO A 20 31.68 -3.19 -24.84
N GLY A 21 30.89 -2.12 -24.95
CA GLY A 21 29.48 -2.13 -24.58
C GLY A 21 29.20 -1.97 -23.08
N ASN A 22 28.14 -2.61 -22.59
CA ASN A 22 27.68 -2.43 -21.21
C ASN A 22 28.48 -3.28 -20.23
N ILE A 23 29.23 -2.65 -19.33
CA ILE A 23 30.11 -3.30 -18.36
C ILE A 23 29.42 -4.37 -17.49
N LEU A 24 28.12 -4.22 -17.22
CA LEU A 24 27.37 -5.13 -16.35
C LEU A 24 26.74 -6.32 -17.07
N ASN A 25 26.53 -6.25 -18.38
CA ASN A 25 25.68 -7.18 -19.14
C ASN A 25 26.35 -7.61 -20.46
N GLY A 26 25.91 -8.72 -21.06
CA GLY A 26 26.42 -9.19 -22.35
C GLY A 26 27.62 -10.14 -22.27
N LYS A 27 28.30 -10.35 -23.42
CA LYS A 27 29.42 -11.29 -23.58
C LYS A 27 30.69 -10.82 -22.88
N HIS A 28 31.03 -9.54 -23.03
CA HIS A 28 32.20 -8.91 -22.42
C HIS A 28 31.74 -8.07 -21.23
N ARG A 29 31.62 -8.70 -20.06
CA ARG A 29 31.17 -8.08 -18.81
C ARG A 29 32.16 -8.26 -17.68
N ILE A 30 32.10 -7.38 -16.69
CA ILE A 30 32.89 -7.51 -15.47
C ILE A 30 32.17 -8.40 -14.48
N TRP A 31 32.91 -9.39 -13.97
CA TRP A 31 32.48 -10.20 -12.85
C TRP A 31 33.11 -9.66 -11.57
N PRO A 32 32.32 -9.03 -10.68
CA PRO A 32 32.86 -8.56 -9.41
C PRO A 32 33.33 -9.75 -8.57
N LYS A 33 34.52 -9.63 -7.99
CA LYS A 33 35.05 -10.66 -7.09
C LYS A 33 34.26 -10.67 -5.78
N LEU A 34 33.90 -11.87 -5.32
CA LEU A 34 33.24 -12.06 -4.03
C LEU A 34 34.19 -11.70 -2.88
N THR A 35 33.83 -10.69 -2.09
CA THR A 35 34.59 -10.32 -0.89
C THR A 35 34.13 -11.14 0.32
N PRO A 36 34.99 -11.35 1.34
CA PRO A 36 34.59 -11.99 2.59
C PRO A 36 33.41 -11.27 3.28
N LYS A 37 33.30 -9.94 3.11
CA LYS A 37 32.18 -9.14 3.63
C LYS A 37 30.84 -9.61 3.04
N HIS A 38 30.76 -9.82 1.73
CA HIS A 38 29.55 -10.32 1.08
C HIS A 38 29.16 -11.70 1.60
N LYS A 39 30.13 -12.60 1.79
CA LYS A 39 29.88 -13.94 2.36
C LYS A 39 29.28 -13.86 3.77
N ARG A 40 29.82 -12.99 4.64
CA ARG A 40 29.29 -12.82 6.01
C ARG A 40 27.88 -12.26 6.03
N VAL A 41 27.57 -11.29 5.15
CA VAL A 41 26.20 -10.73 5.05
C VAL A 41 25.23 -11.83 4.62
N LEU A 42 25.57 -12.57 3.57
CA LEU A 42 24.74 -13.67 3.08
C LEU A 42 24.48 -14.73 4.16
N LEU A 43 25.50 -15.15 4.90
CA LEU A 43 25.33 -16.10 6.00
C LEU A 43 24.38 -15.58 7.08
N ARG A 44 24.50 -14.30 7.46
CA ARG A 44 23.57 -13.67 8.42
C ARG A 44 22.14 -13.59 7.91
N ASP A 45 21.96 -13.40 6.60
CA ASP A 45 20.63 -13.38 5.99
C ASP A 45 20.01 -14.79 6.00
N ILE A 46 20.80 -15.82 5.67
CA ILE A 46 20.40 -17.23 5.76
C ILE A 46 20.02 -17.59 7.20
N ASP A 47 20.84 -17.23 8.19
CA ASP A 47 20.55 -17.49 9.61
C ASP A 47 19.24 -16.83 10.05
N ARG A 48 18.98 -15.59 9.60
CA ARG A 48 17.72 -14.89 9.84
C ARG A 48 16.54 -15.62 9.21
N GLU A 49 16.67 -16.08 7.98
CA GLU A 49 15.62 -16.82 7.28
C GLU A 49 15.30 -18.14 8.00
N ILE A 50 16.33 -18.90 8.40
CA ILE A 50 16.16 -20.12 9.18
C ILE A 50 15.40 -19.84 10.49
N ASN A 51 15.76 -18.77 11.19
CA ASN A 51 15.08 -18.39 12.44
C ASN A 51 13.63 -17.98 12.20
N ASN A 52 13.36 -17.21 11.13
CA ASN A 52 12.00 -16.84 10.75
C ASN A 52 11.16 -18.08 10.41
N MET A 53 11.72 -19.03 9.64
CA MET A 53 11.03 -20.28 9.30
C MET A 53 10.68 -21.08 10.56
N LYS A 54 11.59 -21.16 11.54
CA LYS A 54 11.31 -21.84 12.82
C LYS A 54 10.14 -21.19 13.55
N LEU A 55 10.09 -19.86 13.61
CA LEU A 55 9.00 -19.14 14.26
C LEU A 55 7.66 -19.35 13.56
N ILE A 56 7.64 -19.32 12.22
CA ILE A 56 6.42 -19.47 11.42
C ILE A 56 5.92 -20.92 11.43
N SER A 57 6.82 -21.91 11.53
CA SER A 57 6.48 -23.33 11.45
C SER A 57 5.60 -23.85 12.60
N ARG A 58 5.49 -23.12 13.70
CA ARG A 58 4.72 -23.52 14.90
C ARG A 58 3.67 -22.47 15.23
N PRO A 59 2.58 -22.40 14.47
CA PRO A 59 1.50 -21.45 14.77
C PRO A 59 0.83 -21.82 16.10
N PHE A 60 0.45 -20.79 16.86
CA PHE A 60 -0.26 -20.95 18.13
C PHE A 60 -1.73 -21.39 17.93
N ILE A 61 -2.32 -21.00 16.80
CA ILE A 61 -3.73 -21.21 16.45
C ILE A 61 -3.77 -22.03 15.16
N THR A 62 -4.65 -23.03 15.10
CA THR A 62 -4.86 -23.80 13.87
C THR A 62 -5.58 -22.95 12.82
N GLU A 63 -5.47 -23.33 11.56
CA GLU A 63 -6.14 -22.62 10.46
C GLU A 63 -7.67 -22.52 10.68
N GLU A 64 -8.30 -23.62 11.11
CA GLU A 64 -9.73 -23.68 11.43
C GLU A 64 -10.14 -22.67 12.52
N GLN A 65 -9.36 -22.59 13.61
CA GLN A 65 -9.61 -21.65 14.69
C GLN A 65 -9.40 -20.19 14.23
N SER A 66 -8.39 -19.94 13.40
CA SER A 66 -8.12 -18.61 12.88
C SER A 66 -9.27 -18.06 12.03
N LYS A 67 -9.93 -18.94 11.25
CA LYS A 67 -11.08 -18.59 10.41
C LYS A 67 -12.27 -18.12 11.24
N VAL A 68 -12.59 -18.83 12.32
CA VAL A 68 -13.69 -18.46 13.23
C VAL A 68 -13.46 -17.07 13.84
N VAL A 69 -12.23 -16.79 14.30
CA VAL A 69 -11.87 -15.49 14.88
C VAL A 69 -11.95 -14.39 13.82
N PHE A 70 -11.49 -14.65 12.60
CA PHE A 70 -11.53 -13.69 11.51
C PHE A 70 -12.97 -13.35 11.09
N ASP A 71 -13.85 -14.36 11.03
CA ASP A 71 -15.27 -14.17 10.71
C ASP A 71 -16.00 -13.37 11.81
N GLN A 72 -15.66 -13.60 13.08
CA GLN A 72 -16.18 -12.80 14.20
C GLN A 72 -15.72 -11.34 14.11
N LEU A 73 -14.43 -11.09 13.87
CA LEU A 73 -13.89 -9.74 13.71
C LEU A 73 -14.52 -8.98 12.54
N ASN A 74 -14.77 -9.67 11.43
CA ASN A 74 -15.42 -9.05 10.27
C ASN A 74 -16.89 -8.70 10.55
N LYS A 75 -17.61 -9.55 11.28
CA LYS A 75 -18.97 -9.26 11.74
C LYS A 75 -18.98 -8.02 12.63
N GLU A 76 -18.12 -7.97 13.65
CA GLU A 76 -18.03 -6.81 14.55
C GLU A 76 -17.67 -5.51 13.82
N LYS A 77 -16.74 -5.57 12.84
CA LYS A 77 -16.42 -4.41 12.01
C LYS A 77 -17.64 -3.96 11.20
N SER A 78 -18.33 -4.89 10.56
CA SER A 78 -19.51 -4.59 9.76
C SER A 78 -20.65 -3.99 10.60
N GLU A 79 -20.83 -4.46 11.83
CA GLU A 79 -21.82 -3.92 12.78
C GLU A 79 -21.44 -2.50 13.22
N LYS A 80 -20.17 -2.25 13.55
CA LYS A 80 -19.69 -0.91 13.89
C LYS A 80 -19.88 0.07 12.73
N GLU A 81 -19.57 -0.35 11.51
CA GLU A 81 -19.78 0.47 10.31
C GLU A 81 -21.26 0.74 10.06
N PHE A 82 -22.12 -0.25 10.27
CA PHE A 82 -23.57 -0.09 10.14
C PHE A 82 -24.14 0.88 11.16
N LEU A 83 -23.76 0.76 12.44
CA LEU A 83 -24.16 1.69 13.50
C LEU A 83 -23.68 3.12 13.21
N ALA A 84 -22.45 3.29 12.76
CA ALA A 84 -21.92 4.60 12.36
C ALA A 84 -22.69 5.21 11.18
N LYS A 85 -23.12 4.40 10.21
CA LYS A 85 -24.00 4.86 9.12
C LYS A 85 -25.37 5.29 9.63
N LEU A 86 -25.98 4.52 10.53
CA LEU A 86 -27.26 4.86 11.14
C LEU A 86 -27.19 6.18 11.92
N GLU A 87 -26.11 6.40 12.67
CA GLU A 87 -25.87 7.63 13.41
C GLU A 87 -25.75 8.84 12.47
N LYS A 88 -25.03 8.70 11.33
CA LYS A 88 -24.96 9.73 10.29
C LYS A 88 -26.31 10.04 9.66
N VAL A 89 -27.14 9.03 9.42
CA VAL A 89 -28.49 9.24 8.88
C VAL A 89 -29.37 9.97 9.90
N ARG A 90 -29.31 9.60 11.19
CA ARG A 90 -30.04 10.28 12.26
C ARG A 90 -29.60 11.73 12.43
N SER A 91 -28.30 11.99 12.44
CA SER A 91 -27.77 13.35 12.57
C SER A 91 -28.13 14.21 11.36
N ASN A 92 -28.11 13.65 10.15
CA ASN A 92 -28.56 14.36 8.95
C ASN A 92 -30.07 14.61 8.92
N LYS A 93 -30.91 13.67 9.40
CA LYS A 93 -32.37 13.87 9.48
C LYS A 93 -32.75 15.01 10.42
N ASN A 94 -31.96 15.25 11.46
CA ASN A 94 -32.19 16.32 12.43
C ASN A 94 -31.55 17.66 12.01
N LYS A 95 -30.92 17.76 10.83
CA LYS A 95 -30.49 19.04 10.29
C LYS A 95 -31.72 19.80 9.81
N LEU A 96 -31.78 21.10 10.12
CA LEU A 96 -32.75 21.98 9.47
C LEU A 96 -32.55 21.87 7.95
N GLU A 97 -33.64 21.67 7.22
CA GLU A 97 -33.61 21.74 5.77
C GLU A 97 -33.24 23.17 5.35
N ASP A 98 -32.24 23.30 4.50
CA ASP A 98 -31.90 24.57 3.86
C ASP A 98 -33.01 24.93 2.85
N LYS A 99 -34.00 25.69 3.31
CA LYS A 99 -35.00 26.31 2.43
C LYS A 99 -34.41 27.57 1.84
N ARG A 100 -34.35 27.65 0.51
CA ARG A 100 -33.85 28.85 -0.17
C ARG A 100 -34.95 29.90 -0.22
N MET A 101 -34.56 31.17 -0.21
CA MET A 101 -35.51 32.28 -0.40
C MET A 101 -36.29 32.17 -1.71
N SER A 102 -35.72 31.55 -2.75
CA SER A 102 -36.42 31.24 -4.00
C SER A 102 -37.67 30.38 -3.78
N ASP A 103 -37.58 29.39 -2.90
CA ASP A 103 -38.63 28.39 -2.66
C ASP A 103 -39.82 29.04 -1.94
N HIS A 104 -39.56 30.11 -1.18
CA HIS A 104 -40.58 30.95 -0.55
C HIS A 104 -41.27 31.91 -1.53
N LEU A 105 -40.59 32.28 -2.63
CA LEU A 105 -41.10 33.23 -3.62
C LEU A 105 -41.78 32.56 -4.82
N ASP A 106 -41.53 31.27 -5.07
CA ASP A 106 -42.16 30.50 -6.15
C ASP A 106 -43.70 30.51 -6.13
N PRO A 107 -44.39 30.45 -4.98
CA PRO A 107 -45.85 30.57 -4.94
C PRO A 107 -46.38 31.89 -5.49
N LEU A 108 -45.59 32.97 -5.49
CA LEU A 108 -46.00 34.27 -6.01
C LEU A 108 -46.05 34.31 -7.54
N ARG A 109 -45.41 33.34 -8.23
CA ARG A 109 -45.45 33.24 -9.69
C ARG A 109 -46.84 32.88 -10.21
N TYR A 110 -47.64 32.15 -9.44
CA TYR A 110 -48.99 31.72 -9.84
C TYR A 110 -49.98 32.89 -10.00
N HIS A 111 -49.67 34.06 -9.45
CA HIS A 111 -50.49 35.28 -9.58
C HIS A 111 -50.06 36.20 -10.73
N ARG A 112 -49.09 35.80 -11.55
CA ARG A 112 -48.64 36.61 -12.69
C ARG A 112 -49.63 36.49 -13.85
N VAL A 113 -50.41 37.53 -14.08
CA VAL A 113 -51.26 37.70 -15.27
C VAL A 113 -50.43 38.40 -16.34
N TRP A 114 -50.56 37.96 -17.60
CA TRP A 114 -49.91 38.60 -18.75
C TRP A 114 -50.77 39.77 -19.23
N GLU A 115 -50.15 40.94 -19.44
CA GLU A 115 -50.73 42.11 -20.13
C GLU A 115 -50.52 42.01 -21.64
#